data_AF-A0A6B0X918-F1
#
_entry.id   AF-A0A6B0X918-F1
#
_cell.length_a   1.000
_cell.length_b   1.000
_cell.length_c   1.000
_cell.angle_alpha   90.00
_cell.angle_beta   90.00
_cell.angle_gamma   90.00
#
_symmetry.space_group_name_H-M   'P 1'
#
loop_
_entity.id
_entity.type
_entity.pdbx_description
1 polymer ?
#
loop_
_entity_poly.entity_id
_entity_poly.type
_entity_poly.pdbx_seq_one_letter_code
_entity_poly.pdbx_strand_id
1 'polypeptide(L)'
;MRLLLIWAVALVIAGCGGSSESGDEPTKKKIVWYALMVHPYVEEVQKGVIGYERDTGIKIRRQIGQNWTQDNENANVEPLAAQGYKGFSLYPADASAANGLYEELVQNGAYVVSYG
;
A
#
# COMPACT_ATOMS: atom_id res chain seq x y z
N MET A 1 66.30 23.54 0.34
CA MET A 1 66.06 23.25 -1.10
C MET A 1 65.76 21.76 -1.21
N ARG A 2 64.57 21.26 -1.54
CA ARG A 2 63.37 21.79 -2.20
C ARG A 2 62.12 21.26 -1.47
N LEU A 3 61.08 22.09 -1.47
CA LEU A 3 59.79 21.96 -0.79
C LEU A 3 58.88 20.92 -1.47
N LEU A 4 58.10 20.19 -0.65
CA LEU A 4 56.92 19.41 -0.99
C LEU A 4 55.81 20.28 -1.59
N LEU A 5 55.00 19.74 -2.52
CA LEU A 5 53.58 20.12 -2.65
C LEU A 5 52.81 19.07 -3.47
N ILE A 6 52.12 18.17 -2.77
CA ILE A 6 51.07 17.29 -3.31
C ILE A 6 49.74 18.01 -3.05
N TRP A 7 48.98 18.25 -4.11
CA TRP A 7 47.67 18.91 -4.06
C TRP A 7 46.60 17.96 -3.50
N ALA A 8 46.07 18.27 -2.31
CA ALA A 8 44.82 17.72 -1.80
C ALA A 8 43.71 18.77 -2.05
N VAL A 9 42.75 18.46 -2.91
CA VAL A 9 41.53 19.26 -3.07
C VAL A 9 40.47 18.67 -2.15
N ALA A 10 40.26 19.33 -1.01
CA ALA A 10 39.09 19.11 -0.16
C ALA A 10 37.92 19.91 -0.74
N LEU A 11 36.92 19.23 -1.28
CA LEU A 11 35.65 19.86 -1.69
C LEU A 11 34.68 19.79 -0.51
N VAL A 12 34.62 20.87 0.26
CA VAL A 12 33.58 21.09 1.29
C VAL A 12 32.35 21.64 0.57
N ILE A 13 31.28 20.84 0.49
CA ILE A 13 29.95 21.35 0.14
C ILE A 13 29.15 21.44 1.44
N ALA A 14 29.09 22.66 1.99
CA ALA A 14 28.10 23.03 2.97
C ALA A 14 26.75 23.24 2.25
N GLY A 15 25.80 22.35 2.50
CA GLY A 15 24.42 22.45 2.03
C GLY A 15 23.48 22.12 3.18
N CYS A 16 22.62 23.08 3.53
CA CYS A 16 21.71 23.06 4.66
C CYS A 16 20.71 21.89 4.63
N GLY A 17 20.45 21.33 5.83
CA GLY A 17 19.13 20.84 6.23
C GLY A 17 18.37 19.96 5.24
N GLY A 18 18.88 18.78 4.93
CA GLY A 18 18.06 17.67 4.45
C GLY A 18 17.68 16.82 5.65
N SER A 19 16.42 16.93 6.11
CA SER A 19 15.81 15.94 6.99
C SER A 19 16.12 14.55 6.44
N SER A 20 16.66 13.69 7.29
CA SER A 20 16.71 12.26 7.01
C SER A 20 15.27 11.76 7.01
N GLU A 21 14.58 11.94 5.89
CA GLU A 21 13.45 11.11 5.52
C GLU A 21 14.01 9.70 5.51
N SER A 22 13.70 8.96 6.58
CA SER A 22 13.86 7.52 6.59
C SER A 22 12.96 7.03 5.46
N GLY A 23 13.58 6.84 4.29
CA GLY A 23 12.98 6.16 3.16
C GLY A 23 12.64 4.77 3.64
N ASP A 24 11.41 4.62 4.11
CA ASP A 24 10.76 3.34 4.30
C ASP A 24 10.81 2.71 2.91
N GLU A 25 11.75 1.77 2.73
CA GLU A 25 11.96 1.07 1.48
C GLU A 25 10.58 0.68 0.91
N PRO A 26 10.23 1.06 -0.34
CA PRO A 26 8.90 0.79 -0.92
C PRO A 26 8.57 -0.71 -1.02
N THR A 27 9.50 -1.56 -0.61
CA THR A 27 9.41 -3.01 -0.53
C THR A 27 9.11 -3.46 0.91
N LYS A 28 7.83 -3.68 1.24
CA LYS A 28 7.32 -4.72 2.20
C LYS A 28 5.91 -4.47 2.75
N LYS A 29 5.19 -3.43 2.36
CA LYS A 29 3.78 -3.30 2.78
C LYS A 29 2.99 -4.44 2.16
N LYS A 30 2.42 -5.33 2.99
CA LYS A 30 1.54 -6.39 2.50
C LYS A 30 0.26 -5.74 1.97
N ILE A 31 -0.06 -6.01 0.70
CA ILE A 31 -1.18 -5.39 0.00
C ILE A 31 -2.32 -6.39 -0.17
N VAL A 32 -3.54 -5.91 0.03
CA VAL A 32 -4.80 -6.62 -0.21
C VAL A 32 -5.55 -5.96 -1.35
N TRP A 33 -6.13 -6.78 -2.21
CA TRP A 33 -7.27 -6.42 -3.03
C TRP A 33 -8.49 -7.21 -2.53
N TYR A 34 -9.56 -6.49 -2.21
CA TYR A 34 -10.79 -7.05 -1.67
C TYR A 34 -11.98 -6.75 -2.59
N ALA A 35 -12.85 -7.74 -2.78
CA ALA A 35 -14.17 -7.59 -3.39
C ALA A 35 -15.25 -8.24 -2.51
N LEU A 36 -16.49 -7.76 -2.58
CA LEU A 36 -17.55 -8.16 -1.65
C LEU A 36 -18.06 -9.58 -1.84
N MET A 37 -18.14 -10.04 -3.09
CA MET A 37 -18.50 -11.41 -3.44
C MET A 37 -18.09 -11.76 -4.87
N VAL A 38 -18.22 -13.03 -5.23
CA VAL A 38 -17.99 -13.51 -6.59
C VAL A 38 -19.00 -12.86 -7.55
N HIS A 39 -18.51 -12.21 -8.60
CA HIS A 39 -19.32 -11.53 -9.60
C HIS A 39 -18.51 -11.35 -10.90
N PRO A 40 -19.12 -11.33 -12.11
CA PRO A 40 -18.38 -11.16 -13.36
C PRO A 40 -17.50 -9.91 -13.43
N TYR A 41 -17.96 -8.78 -12.90
CA TYR A 41 -17.13 -7.57 -12.79
C TYR A 41 -15.87 -7.81 -11.94
N VAL A 42 -16.02 -8.52 -10.83
CA VAL A 42 -14.91 -8.84 -9.91
C VAL A 42 -13.88 -9.74 -10.59
N GLU A 43 -14.32 -10.68 -11.44
CA GLU A 43 -13.42 -11.52 -12.24
C GLU A 43 -12.59 -10.68 -13.22
N GLU A 44 -13.20 -9.69 -13.89
CA GLU A 44 -12.46 -8.80 -14.79
C GLU A 44 -11.46 -7.91 -14.05
N VAL A 45 -11.85 -7.31 -12.92
CA VAL A 45 -10.93 -6.52 -12.10
C VAL A 45 -9.77 -7.37 -11.58
N GLN A 46 -10.06 -8.62 -11.17
CA GLN A 46 -9.05 -9.55 -10.69
C GLN A 46 -7.99 -9.87 -11.76
N LYS A 47 -8.34 -9.92 -13.05
CA LYS A 47 -7.36 -10.07 -14.13
C LYS A 47 -6.37 -8.91 -14.15
N GLY A 48 -6.83 -7.69 -13.90
CA GLY A 48 -5.97 -6.50 -13.75
C GLY A 48 -4.98 -6.65 -12.59
N VAL A 49 -5.46 -7.12 -11.43
CA VAL A 49 -4.60 -7.40 -10.26
C VAL A 49 -3.54 -8.45 -10.59
N ILE A 50 -3.91 -9.53 -11.28
CA ILE A 50 -2.98 -10.58 -11.73
C ILE A 50 -1.95 -10.01 -12.72
N GLY A 51 -2.39 -9.16 -13.64
CA GLY A 51 -1.50 -8.45 -14.58
C GLY A 51 -0.48 -7.58 -13.84
N TYR A 52 -0.93 -6.81 -12.85
CA TYR A 52 -0.05 -6.01 -12.02
C TYR A 52 0.99 -6.86 -11.27
N GLU A 53 0.58 -7.98 -10.66
CA GLU A 53 1.52 -8.90 -10.00
C GLU A 53 2.56 -9.45 -10.98
N ARG A 54 2.15 -9.77 -12.21
CA ARG A 54 3.05 -10.26 -13.27
C ARG A 54 4.06 -9.19 -13.69
N ASP A 55 3.60 -7.97 -13.90
CA ASP A 55 4.41 -6.90 -14.48
C ASP A 55 5.37 -6.27 -13.46
N THR A 56 5.04 -6.32 -12.17
CA THR A 56 5.83 -5.70 -11.09
C THR A 56 6.54 -6.69 -10.17
N GLY A 57 6.10 -7.94 -10.13
CA GLY A 57 6.56 -8.94 -9.16
C GLY A 57 6.02 -8.74 -7.73
N ILE A 58 5.26 -7.66 -7.47
CA ILE A 58 4.65 -7.40 -6.16
C ILE A 58 3.49 -8.37 -5.96
N LYS A 59 3.42 -9.00 -4.78
CA LYS A 59 2.34 -9.92 -4.42
C LYS A 59 1.18 -9.19 -3.76
N ILE A 60 -0.03 -9.46 -4.25
CA ILE A 60 -1.28 -8.91 -3.75
C ILE A 60 -2.12 -10.06 -3.18
N ARG A 61 -2.48 -9.96 -1.90
CA ARG A 61 -3.48 -10.86 -1.33
C ARG A 61 -4.84 -10.53 -1.95
N ARG A 62 -5.38 -11.46 -2.72
CA ARG A 62 -6.77 -11.39 -3.18
C ARG A 62 -7.68 -11.96 -2.10
N GLN A 63 -8.73 -11.24 -1.74
CA GLN A 63 -9.79 -11.69 -0.83
C GLN A 63 -11.14 -11.38 -1.47
N ILE A 64 -12.04 -12.36 -1.48
CA ILE A 64 -13.41 -12.17 -1.96
C ILE A 64 -14.34 -12.57 -0.81
N GLY A 65 -15.21 -11.64 -0.41
CA GLY A 65 -16.22 -11.87 0.60
C GLY A 65 -17.37 -12.74 0.10
N GLN A 66 -18.48 -12.75 0.85
CA GLN A 66 -19.60 -13.64 0.58
C GLN A 66 -20.91 -12.89 0.22
N ASN A 67 -21.01 -11.59 0.50
CA ASN A 67 -22.26 -10.84 0.31
C ASN A 67 -22.05 -9.31 0.10
N TRP A 68 -23.03 -8.62 -0.49
CA TRP A 68 -23.03 -7.16 -0.69
C TRP A 68 -23.48 -6.40 0.57
N THR A 69 -22.79 -6.58 1.70
CA THR A 69 -23.13 -5.89 2.96
C THR A 69 -21.88 -5.32 3.64
N GLN A 70 -22.07 -4.23 4.40
CA GLN A 70 -20.98 -3.62 5.17
C GLN A 70 -20.40 -4.59 6.20
N ASP A 71 -21.26 -5.34 6.90
CA ASP A 71 -20.80 -6.35 7.86
C ASP A 71 -19.89 -7.40 7.22
N ASN A 72 -20.17 -7.79 5.97
CA ASN A 72 -19.33 -8.72 5.23
C ASN A 72 -17.97 -8.09 4.85
N GLU A 73 -17.95 -6.81 4.47
CA GLU A 73 -16.71 -6.06 4.25
C GLU A 73 -15.86 -6.00 5.51
N ASN A 74 -16.42 -5.54 6.63
CA ASN A 74 -15.74 -5.43 7.91
C ASN A 74 -15.15 -6.78 8.35
N ALA A 75 -15.98 -7.83 8.35
CA ALA A 75 -15.59 -9.17 8.78
C ALA A 75 -14.47 -9.78 7.92
N ASN A 76 -14.32 -9.37 6.66
CA ASN A 76 -13.25 -9.84 5.79
C ASN A 76 -11.99 -8.95 5.84
N VAL A 77 -12.13 -7.63 6.03
CA VAL A 77 -11.03 -6.65 5.93
C VAL A 77 -10.32 -6.44 7.27
N GLU A 78 -11.04 -6.30 8.38
CA GLU A 78 -10.45 -6.06 9.70
C GLU A 78 -9.44 -7.15 10.11
N PRO A 79 -9.70 -8.46 9.89
CA PRO A 79 -8.71 -9.50 10.21
C PRO A 79 -7.44 -9.40 9.37
N LEU A 80 -7.50 -8.85 8.16
CA LEU A 80 -6.33 -8.62 7.31
C LEU A 80 -5.50 -7.45 7.85
N ALA A 81 -6.14 -6.39 8.34
CA ALA A 81 -5.45 -5.30 9.04
C ALA A 81 -4.72 -5.83 10.28
N ALA A 82 -5.37 -6.68 11.08
CA ALA A 82 -4.76 -7.34 12.24
C ALA A 82 -3.56 -8.25 11.87
N GLN A 83 -3.57 -8.86 10.69
CA GLN A 83 -2.46 -9.65 10.14
C GLN A 83 -1.29 -8.80 9.60
N GLY A 84 -1.37 -7.47 9.76
CA GLY A 84 -0.33 -6.52 9.36
C GLY A 84 -0.36 -6.14 7.88
N TYR A 85 -1.49 -6.35 7.18
CA TYR A 85 -1.68 -5.73 5.87
C TYR A 85 -1.87 -4.22 6.04
N LYS A 86 -1.23 -3.46 5.15
CA LYS A 86 -1.18 -1.99 5.22
C LYS A 86 -1.52 -1.30 3.91
N GLY A 87 -1.58 -2.02 2.79
CA GLY A 87 -2.15 -1.49 1.55
C GLY A 87 -3.49 -2.18 1.29
N PHE A 88 -4.56 -1.42 1.14
CA PHE A 88 -5.90 -1.94 0.90
C PHE A 88 -6.49 -1.30 -0.37
N SER A 89 -6.83 -2.14 -1.34
CA SER A 89 -7.70 -1.79 -2.46
C SER A 89 -9.05 -2.44 -2.22
N LEU A 90 -10.07 -1.65 -1.88
CA LEU A 90 -11.34 -2.12 -1.36
C LEU A 90 -12.49 -1.73 -2.29
N TYR A 91 -13.38 -2.68 -2.56
CA TYR A 91 -14.68 -2.37 -3.16
C TYR A 91 -15.67 -2.09 -2.03
N PRO A 92 -16.24 -0.88 -1.93
CA PRO A 92 -17.11 -0.50 -0.83
C PRO A 92 -18.46 -1.21 -0.91
N ALA A 93 -18.97 -1.73 0.21
CA ALA A 93 -20.34 -2.26 0.28
C ALA A 93 -21.41 -1.18 0.10
N ASP A 94 -21.10 0.02 0.58
CA ASP A 94 -21.95 1.20 0.51
C ASP A 94 -21.07 2.44 0.39
N ALA A 95 -21.55 3.45 -0.34
CA ALA A 95 -20.78 4.66 -0.63
C ALA A 95 -20.45 5.51 0.60
N SER A 96 -21.22 5.37 1.68
CA SER A 96 -21.05 6.14 2.92
C SER A 96 -20.65 5.27 4.10
N ALA A 97 -21.27 4.11 4.28
CA ALA A 97 -21.03 3.25 5.45
C ALA A 97 -19.58 2.72 5.50
N ALA A 98 -18.95 2.51 4.34
CA ALA A 98 -17.57 2.02 4.26
C ALA A 98 -16.54 3.02 4.82
N ASN A 99 -16.87 4.31 4.91
CA ASN A 99 -15.94 5.33 5.39
C ASN A 99 -15.48 5.07 6.82
N GLY A 100 -16.35 4.53 7.69
CA GLY A 100 -15.97 4.20 9.07
C GLY A 100 -14.83 3.18 9.13
N LEU A 101 -14.91 2.13 8.31
CA LEU A 101 -13.84 1.15 8.16
C LEU A 101 -12.57 1.80 7.59
N TYR A 102 -12.70 2.65 6.56
CA TYR A 102 -11.55 3.25 5.90
C TYR A 102 -10.79 4.21 6.84
N GLU A 103 -11.51 5.01 7.61
CA GLU A 103 -10.95 5.89 8.63
C GLU A 103 -10.20 5.10 9.69
N GLU A 104 -10.78 4.00 10.19
CA GLU A 104 -10.11 3.12 11.15
C GLU A 104 -8.81 2.55 10.58
N LEU A 105 -8.83 2.05 9.35
CA LEU A 105 -7.64 1.50 8.69
C LEU A 105 -6.54 2.56 8.55
N VAL A 106 -6.89 3.77 8.11
CA VAL A 106 -5.94 4.89 7.95
C VAL A 106 -5.40 5.35 9.30
N GLN A 107 -6.24 5.47 10.33
CA GLN A 107 -5.81 5.79 11.69
C GLN A 107 -4.81 4.76 12.24
N ASN A 108 -4.92 3.50 11.80
CA ASN A 108 -3.98 2.42 12.10
C ASN A 108 -2.80 2.30 11.12
N GLY A 109 -2.52 3.36 10.35
CA GLY A 109 -1.35 3.47 9.48
C GLY A 109 -1.45 2.68 8.17
N ALA A 110 -2.66 2.31 7.74
CA ALA A 110 -2.88 1.71 6.43
C ALA A 110 -3.13 2.78 5.35
N TYR A 111 -2.89 2.39 4.10
CA TYR A 111 -3.27 3.14 2.91
C TYR A 111 -4.49 2.45 2.29
N VAL A 112 -5.54 3.21 2.04
CA VAL A 112 -6.79 2.69 1.48
C VAL A 112 -7.06 3.38 0.14
N VAL A 113 -7.36 2.57 -0.88
CA VAL A 113 -7.85 3.00 -2.19
C VAL A 113 -9.19 2.31 -2.42
N SER A 114 -10.26 3.09 -2.51
CA SER A 114 -11.56 2.58 -2.92
C SER A 114 -11.60 2.45 -4.45
N TYR A 115 -12.22 1.39 -4.97
CA TYR A 115 -12.46 1.20 -6.41
C TYR A 115 -13.87 0.68 -6.64
N GLY A 116 -14.43 0.96 -7.82
CA GLY A 116 -15.79 0.51 -8.18
C GLY A 116 -16.59 1.59 -8.88
#